data_AF-A0A160P9P0-F1
#
_entry.id   AF-A0A160P9P0-F1
#
_cell.length_a   1.000
_cell.length_b   1.000
_cell.length_c   1.000
_cell.angle_alpha   90.00
_cell.angle_beta   90.00
_cell.angle_gamma   90.00
#
_symmetry.space_group_name_H-M   'P 1'
#
loop_
_entity.id
_entity.type
_entity.pdbx_description
1 polymer ?
#
loop_
_entity_poly.entity_id
_entity_poly.type
_entity_poly.pdbx_seq_one_letter_code
_entity_poly.pdbx_strand_id
1 'polypeptide(L)'
;MSAERVLDELTVHQLLGRIVYFHVLLIAPDLPAADRAPASGPACCRHRAPASRSPETVLAGSAWGALLEVAAELPGHHRPCPRTSNACCAACRVTSAAAAAGSGWAAAEHRAYHQHSPAPGLLDACGRAAASRVGRVFAARHATACASLDRLTADPPAPETLPGVDELPLTGELLALWADPAATTQAPVVSWLNHCTGGLGDVRRVLESRRNPS
;
A
#
# COMPACT_ATOMS: atom_id res chain seq x y z
N MET A 1 -2.45 13.58 -27.24
CA MET A 1 -3.35 13.12 -26.17
C MET A 1 -3.21 11.63 -26.05
N SER A 2 -2.33 11.16 -25.17
CA SER A 2 -2.12 9.72 -24.95
C SER A 2 -3.30 9.18 -24.17
N ALA A 3 -4.00 8.20 -24.74
CA ALA A 3 -5.01 7.44 -24.01
C ALA A 3 -4.32 6.74 -22.85
N GLU A 4 -4.57 7.24 -21.64
CA GLU A 4 -4.21 6.56 -20.40
C GLU A 4 -4.89 5.18 -20.47
N ARG A 5 -4.11 4.11 -20.69
CA ARG A 5 -4.66 2.75 -20.71
C ARG A 5 -5.23 2.51 -19.32
N VAL A 6 -6.55 2.50 -19.22
CA VAL A 6 -7.23 1.98 -18.05
C VAL A 6 -6.73 0.56 -17.87
N LEU A 7 -6.06 0.31 -16.74
CA LEU A 7 -5.57 -1.01 -16.38
C LEU A 7 -6.73 -2.00 -16.40
N ASP A 8 -6.52 -3.14 -17.04
CA ASP A 8 -7.54 -4.16 -17.10
C ASP A 8 -7.86 -4.68 -15.68
N GLU A 9 -9.07 -5.22 -15.54
CA GLU A 9 -9.59 -5.68 -14.26
C GLU A 9 -8.74 -6.75 -13.62
N LEU A 10 -8.25 -7.69 -14.44
CA LEU A 10 -7.50 -8.84 -13.99
C LEU A 10 -6.18 -8.40 -13.35
N THR A 11 -5.46 -7.47 -13.98
CA THR A 11 -4.21 -6.92 -13.45
C THR A 11 -4.39 -6.28 -12.07
N VAL A 12 -5.44 -5.48 -11.90
CA VAL A 12 -5.75 -4.84 -10.61
C VAL A 12 -6.07 -5.91 -9.55
N HIS A 13 -6.86 -6.92 -9.90
CA HIS A 13 -7.19 -8.02 -8.99
C HIS A 13 -5.95 -8.85 -8.62
N GLN A 14 -5.06 -9.12 -9.56
CA GLN A 14 -3.80 -9.82 -9.30
C GLN A 14 -2.91 -9.04 -8.34
N LEU A 15 -2.76 -7.72 -8.55
CA LEU A 15 -1.97 -6.86 -7.66
C LEU A 15 -2.57 -6.78 -6.25
N LEU A 16 -3.89 -6.65 -6.13
CA LEU A 16 -4.58 -6.67 -4.83
C LEU A 16 -4.46 -8.04 -4.17
N GLY A 17 -4.62 -9.12 -4.93
CA GLY A 17 -4.45 -10.49 -4.44
C GLY A 17 -3.03 -10.74 -3.92
N ARG A 18 -2.00 -10.18 -4.57
CA ARG A 18 -0.62 -10.22 -4.05
C ARG A 18 -0.50 -9.50 -2.72
N ILE A 19 -1.07 -8.30 -2.56
CA ILE A 19 -1.07 -7.60 -1.27
C ILE A 19 -1.64 -8.52 -0.18
N VAL A 20 -2.82 -9.10 -0.41
CA VAL A 20 -3.47 -9.98 0.57
C VAL A 20 -2.61 -11.20 0.87
N TYR A 21 -2.16 -11.91 -0.16
CA TYR A 21 -1.35 -13.12 -0.03
C TYR A 21 -0.07 -12.89 0.78
N PHE A 22 0.70 -11.86 0.44
CA PHE A 22 1.95 -11.56 1.14
C PHE A 22 1.73 -10.96 2.51
N HIS A 23 0.66 -10.19 2.70
CA HIS A 23 0.31 -9.73 4.02
C HIS A 23 0.07 -10.91 4.95
N VAL A 24 -0.81 -11.83 4.58
CA VAL A 24 -1.19 -12.98 5.41
C VAL A 24 0.01 -13.90 5.67
N LEU A 25 0.83 -14.18 4.67
CA LEU A 25 1.91 -15.16 4.81
C LEU A 25 3.19 -14.60 5.43
N LEU A 26 3.53 -13.34 5.15
CA LEU A 26 4.86 -12.79 5.48
C LEU A 26 4.80 -11.62 6.45
N ILE A 27 3.71 -10.85 6.49
CA ILE A 27 3.66 -9.63 7.33
C ILE A 27 2.91 -9.89 8.62
N ALA A 28 1.66 -10.37 8.53
CA ALA A 28 0.77 -10.62 9.67
C ALA A 28 1.41 -11.47 10.79
N PRO A 29 2.17 -12.54 10.50
CA PRO A 29 2.84 -13.32 11.55
C PRO A 29 3.87 -12.55 12.36
N ASP A 30 4.47 -11.52 11.76
CA ASP A 30 5.54 -10.68 12.35
C ASP A 30 4.99 -9.34 12.88
N LEU A 31 3.67 -9.12 12.83
CA LEU A 31 3.05 -7.95 13.44
C LEU A 31 3.05 -8.11 14.97
N PRO A 32 3.53 -7.09 15.71
CA PRO A 32 3.34 -7.08 17.15
C PRO A 32 1.84 -7.09 17.48
N ALA A 33 1.46 -7.71 18.60
CA ALA A 33 0.12 -7.58 19.14
C ALA A 33 -0.28 -6.09 19.18
N ALA A 34 -1.48 -5.78 18.71
CA ALA A 34 -1.91 -4.40 18.47
C ALA A 34 -2.03 -3.62 19.79
N ASP A 35 -0.96 -2.94 20.21
CA ASP A 35 -0.89 -2.32 21.55
C ASP A 35 -1.31 -0.83 21.60
N ARG A 36 -1.76 -0.22 20.50
CA ARG A 36 -2.27 1.16 20.56
C ARG A 36 -3.41 1.44 19.60
N ALA A 37 -4.42 2.12 20.13
CA ALA A 37 -5.39 2.87 19.33
C ALA A 37 -4.63 3.86 18.43
N PRO A 38 -4.94 3.90 17.13
CA PRO A 38 -4.24 4.76 16.18
C PRO A 38 -4.48 6.25 16.45
N ALA A 39 -3.44 7.05 16.20
CA ALA A 39 -3.50 8.50 16.29
C ALA A 39 -4.39 9.10 15.18
N SER A 40 -4.96 10.29 15.45
CA SER A 40 -5.84 10.99 14.51
C SER A 40 -5.14 11.31 13.18
N GLY A 41 -5.79 11.02 12.04
CA GLY A 41 -5.27 11.28 10.70
C GLY A 41 -5.67 12.65 10.14
N PRO A 42 -5.01 13.11 9.06
CA PRO A 42 -5.40 14.35 8.38
C PRO A 42 -6.79 14.25 7.73
N ALA A 43 -7.44 15.41 7.54
CA ALA A 43 -8.83 15.49 7.11
C ALA A 43 -9.09 14.96 5.68
N CYS A 44 -10.22 14.24 5.52
CA CYS A 44 -10.77 13.78 4.24
C CYS A 44 -11.25 14.95 3.34
N CYS A 45 -11.27 14.74 2.02
CA CYS A 45 -11.77 15.67 1.00
C CYS A 45 -13.26 16.05 1.14
N ARG A 46 -14.10 15.24 1.80
CA ARG A 46 -15.55 15.46 1.92
C ARG A 46 -15.98 16.50 2.97
N HIS A 47 -15.03 17.17 3.63
CA HIS A 47 -15.36 18.35 4.44
C HIS A 47 -15.66 19.61 3.61
N ARG A 48 -15.67 19.53 2.26
CA ARG A 48 -15.96 20.68 1.37
C ARG A 48 -16.88 20.41 0.16
N ALA A 49 -17.39 19.20 -0.10
CA ALA A 49 -18.26 18.94 -1.26
C ALA A 49 -19.20 17.73 -1.09
N PRO A 50 -20.41 17.74 -1.70
CA PRO A 50 -21.37 16.65 -1.61
C PRO A 50 -20.95 15.40 -2.40
N ALA A 51 -21.40 14.24 -1.93
CA ALA A 51 -21.08 12.90 -2.41
C ALA A 51 -21.71 12.55 -3.77
N SER A 52 -20.96 11.94 -4.69
CA SER A 52 -21.51 11.38 -5.94
C SER A 52 -21.98 9.91 -5.83
N ARG A 53 -21.42 9.07 -4.93
CA ARG A 53 -21.88 7.69 -4.60
C ARG A 53 -21.50 7.29 -3.16
N SER A 54 -22.20 6.33 -2.54
CA SER A 54 -21.83 5.83 -1.21
C SER A 54 -20.54 4.98 -1.31
N PRO A 55 -19.59 5.12 -0.38
CA PRO A 55 -18.33 4.36 -0.43
C PRO A 55 -18.54 2.85 -0.27
N GLU A 56 -19.59 2.45 0.46
CA GLU A 56 -19.91 1.06 0.76
C GLU A 56 -20.30 0.27 -0.48
N THR A 57 -20.98 0.89 -1.44
CA THR A 57 -21.39 0.20 -2.68
C THR A 57 -20.22 -0.13 -3.62
N VAL A 58 -19.07 0.56 -3.50
CA VAL A 58 -17.88 0.31 -4.33
C VAL A 58 -16.89 -0.65 -3.66
N LEU A 59 -16.90 -0.70 -2.33
CA LEU A 59 -15.88 -1.41 -1.54
C LEU A 59 -16.38 -2.74 -0.97
N ALA A 60 -17.67 -2.85 -0.64
CA ALA A 60 -18.21 -4.10 -0.09
C ALA A 60 -18.20 -5.21 -1.15
N GLY A 61 -17.56 -6.34 -0.85
CA GLY A 61 -17.47 -7.49 -1.74
C GLY A 61 -16.58 -7.32 -2.97
N SER A 62 -15.80 -6.22 -3.05
CA SER A 62 -14.82 -6.02 -4.14
C SER A 62 -13.40 -6.33 -3.68
N ALA A 63 -12.47 -6.56 -4.62
CA ALA A 63 -11.06 -6.79 -4.30
C ALA A 63 -10.42 -5.60 -3.54
N TRP A 64 -10.96 -4.39 -3.69
CA TRP A 64 -10.54 -3.21 -2.94
C TRP A 64 -10.95 -3.29 -1.46
N GLY A 65 -12.01 -4.04 -1.14
CA GLY A 65 -12.41 -4.39 0.23
C GLY A 65 -11.31 -5.17 0.97
N ALA A 66 -10.67 -6.12 0.30
CA ALA A 66 -9.60 -6.92 0.90
C ALA A 66 -8.37 -6.08 1.30
N LEU A 67 -8.09 -4.98 0.57
CA LEU A 67 -7.05 -4.02 0.98
C LEU A 67 -7.42 -3.30 2.29
N LEU A 68 -8.71 -3.03 2.52
CA LEU A 68 -9.18 -2.44 3.77
C LEU A 68 -9.04 -3.43 4.94
N GLU A 69 -9.30 -4.71 4.70
CA GLU A 69 -9.13 -5.79 5.68
C GLU A 69 -7.65 -5.94 6.07
N VAL A 70 -6.75 -6.09 5.09
CA VAL A 70 -5.28 -6.09 5.30
C VAL A 70 -4.85 -4.89 6.11
N ALA A 71 -5.35 -3.73 5.72
CA ALA A 71 -4.94 -2.52 6.38
C ALA A 71 -5.47 -2.50 7.83
N ALA A 72 -6.66 -3.04 8.14
CA ALA A 72 -7.18 -3.11 9.51
C ALA A 72 -6.29 -3.86 10.52
N GLU A 73 -5.44 -4.77 10.06
CA GLU A 73 -4.46 -5.47 10.89
C GLU A 73 -3.20 -4.62 11.15
N LEU A 74 -2.98 -3.56 10.38
CA LEU A 74 -1.76 -2.76 10.43
C LEU A 74 -1.86 -1.56 11.39
N PRO A 75 -0.77 -1.26 12.13
CA PRO A 75 -0.72 -0.06 12.97
C PRO A 75 -1.03 1.21 12.17
N GLY A 76 -1.93 2.04 12.68
CA GLY A 76 -2.27 3.32 12.04
C GLY A 76 -3.33 3.24 10.94
N HIS A 77 -3.95 2.08 10.70
CA HIS A 77 -5.06 1.97 9.74
C HIS A 77 -6.26 2.83 10.09
N HIS A 78 -6.64 2.88 11.37
CA HIS A 78 -7.66 3.82 11.82
C HIS A 78 -7.06 5.19 12.09
N ARG A 79 -6.21 5.73 11.21
CA ARG A 79 -6.00 7.18 11.13
C ARG A 79 -7.34 7.78 10.71
N PRO A 80 -8.19 8.22 11.66
CA PRO A 80 -9.55 8.56 11.37
C PRO A 80 -9.53 9.83 10.54
N CYS A 81 -10.42 9.90 9.56
CA CYS A 81 -11.06 11.18 9.30
C CYS A 81 -11.51 11.75 10.65
N PRO A 82 -11.23 13.01 10.99
CA PRO A 82 -11.56 13.57 12.31
C PRO A 82 -13.08 13.60 12.60
N ARG A 83 -13.91 13.17 11.65
CA ARG A 83 -15.30 12.75 11.85
C ARG A 83 -15.48 11.37 11.22
N THR A 84 -15.61 10.35 12.05
CA THR A 84 -15.81 8.92 11.72
C THR A 84 -17.18 8.60 11.11
N SER A 85 -17.90 9.59 10.56
CA SER A 85 -19.13 9.31 9.83
C SER A 85 -18.82 8.72 8.46
N ASN A 86 -19.82 8.07 7.84
CA ASN A 86 -19.82 7.45 6.50
C ASN A 86 -19.56 8.44 5.34
N ALA A 87 -18.95 9.58 5.66
CA ALA A 87 -18.70 10.74 4.84
C ALA A 87 -17.26 10.80 4.27
N CYS A 88 -16.48 9.72 4.23
CA CYS A 88 -15.25 9.70 3.41
C CYS A 88 -15.54 9.16 2.01
N CYS A 89 -14.93 9.68 0.93
CA CYS A 89 -15.11 9.05 -0.40
C CYS A 89 -14.36 7.71 -0.49
N ALA A 90 -14.76 6.84 -1.42
CA ALA A 90 -14.12 5.54 -1.62
C ALA A 90 -12.61 5.67 -1.92
N ALA A 91 -12.22 6.66 -2.73
CA ALA A 91 -10.81 6.93 -3.03
C ALA A 91 -9.99 7.25 -1.77
N CYS A 92 -10.51 8.08 -0.85
CA CYS A 92 -9.82 8.34 0.43
C CYS A 92 -9.65 7.07 1.27
N ARG A 93 -10.67 6.18 1.30
CA ARG A 93 -10.58 4.92 2.05
C ARG A 93 -9.49 4.01 1.48
N VAL A 94 -9.44 3.87 0.16
CA VAL A 94 -8.42 3.08 -0.54
C VAL A 94 -7.03 3.69 -0.35
N THR A 95 -6.88 5.00 -0.53
CA THR A 95 -5.62 5.74 -0.29
C THR A 95 -5.13 5.57 1.14
N SER A 96 -6.02 5.63 2.14
CA SER A 96 -5.66 5.42 3.55
C SER A 96 -5.26 3.97 3.83
N ALA A 97 -5.98 3.00 3.27
CA ALA A 97 -5.65 1.60 3.41
C ALA A 97 -4.28 1.29 2.77
N ALA A 98 -4.02 1.85 1.59
CA ALA A 98 -2.73 1.73 0.93
C ALA A 98 -1.59 2.41 1.71
N ALA A 99 -1.83 3.58 2.34
CA ALA A 99 -0.85 4.18 3.25
C ALA A 99 -0.49 3.25 4.40
N ALA A 100 -1.50 2.67 5.06
CA ALA A 100 -1.30 1.75 6.16
C ALA A 100 -0.53 0.49 5.69
N ALA A 101 -0.86 -0.06 4.52
CA ALA A 101 -0.10 -1.15 3.90
C ALA A 101 1.38 -0.78 3.71
N GLY A 102 1.67 0.34 3.02
CA GLY A 102 3.04 0.78 2.75
C GLY A 102 3.85 1.04 4.01
N SER A 103 3.31 1.79 4.97
CA SER A 103 4.01 2.06 6.24
C SER A 103 4.14 0.81 7.11
N GLY A 104 3.09 -0.02 7.18
CA GLY A 104 3.03 -1.20 8.02
C GLY A 104 3.99 -2.29 7.57
N TRP A 105 4.03 -2.55 6.26
CA TRP A 105 4.98 -3.48 5.66
C TRP A 105 6.43 -3.02 5.85
N ALA A 106 6.70 -1.74 5.60
CA ALA A 106 8.04 -1.16 5.82
C ALA A 106 8.48 -1.34 7.27
N ALA A 107 7.58 -1.13 8.24
CA ALA A 107 7.87 -1.32 9.65
C ALA A 107 8.13 -2.79 10.02
N ALA A 108 7.33 -3.71 9.48
CA ALA A 108 7.47 -5.14 9.73
C ALA A 108 8.78 -5.69 9.14
N GLU A 109 9.03 -5.47 7.85
CA GLU A 109 10.24 -5.92 7.18
C GLU A 109 11.50 -5.31 7.80
N HIS A 110 11.49 -4.00 8.05
CA HIS A 110 12.66 -3.34 8.62
C HIS A 110 12.99 -3.91 10.01
N ARG A 111 12.00 -4.15 10.87
CA ARG A 111 12.24 -4.79 12.18
C ARG A 111 12.75 -6.22 12.03
N ALA A 112 12.20 -7.00 11.10
CA ALA A 112 12.63 -8.37 10.86
C ALA A 112 14.09 -8.46 10.40
N TYR A 113 14.54 -7.52 9.56
CA TYR A 113 15.89 -7.54 9.01
C TYR A 113 16.93 -6.85 9.90
N HIS A 114 16.56 -5.73 10.54
CA HIS A 114 17.50 -4.87 11.26
C HIS A 114 17.36 -4.92 12.79
N GLN A 115 16.34 -5.60 13.32
CA GLN A 115 16.09 -5.73 14.76
C GLN A 115 15.92 -4.39 15.51
N HIS A 116 15.62 -3.30 14.80
CA HIS A 116 15.30 -2.01 15.37
C HIS A 116 14.20 -1.29 14.59
N SER A 117 13.62 -0.26 15.21
CA SER A 117 12.60 0.58 14.56
C SER A 117 13.20 1.37 13.40
N PRO A 118 12.50 1.45 12.25
CA PRO A 118 12.91 2.32 11.15
C PRO A 118 12.81 3.79 11.52
N ALA A 119 13.54 4.63 10.79
CA ALA A 119 13.39 6.07 10.87
C ALA A 119 11.95 6.49 10.50
N PRO A 120 11.31 7.45 11.22
CA PRO A 120 9.95 7.89 10.92
C PRO A 120 9.76 8.37 9.47
N GLY A 121 10.80 8.95 8.87
CA GLY A 121 10.77 9.41 7.47
C GLY A 121 10.56 8.28 6.45
N LEU A 122 11.13 7.09 6.70
CA LEU A 122 10.95 5.92 5.82
C LEU A 122 9.48 5.47 5.82
N LEU A 123 8.87 5.38 7.00
CA LEU A 123 7.48 4.94 7.14
C LEU A 123 6.51 5.91 6.47
N ASP A 124 6.74 7.22 6.61
CA ASP A 124 5.93 8.25 5.95
C ASP A 124 6.10 8.20 4.43
N ALA A 125 7.34 8.08 3.94
CA ALA A 125 7.64 7.97 2.51
C ALA A 125 6.96 6.75 1.87
N CYS A 126 7.10 5.56 2.47
CA CYS A 126 6.44 4.34 1.98
C CYS A 126 4.91 4.46 2.01
N GLY A 127 4.34 5.01 3.09
CA GLY A 127 2.91 5.22 3.21
C GLY A 127 2.38 6.18 2.13
N ARG A 128 3.03 7.32 1.93
CA ARG A 128 2.65 8.30 0.90
C ARG A 128 2.80 7.74 -0.51
N ALA A 129 3.87 7.01 -0.79
CA ALA A 129 4.10 6.39 -2.08
C ALA A 129 2.98 5.40 -2.41
N ALA A 130 2.68 4.46 -1.52
CA ALA A 130 1.62 3.47 -1.68
C ALA A 130 0.25 4.15 -1.84
N ALA A 131 -0.06 5.11 -0.98
CA ALA A 131 -1.30 5.88 -1.02
C ALA A 131 -1.49 6.62 -2.36
N SER A 132 -0.45 7.26 -2.89
CA SER A 132 -0.52 7.94 -4.19
C SER A 132 -0.70 6.96 -5.34
N ARG A 133 0.07 5.86 -5.34
CA ARG A 133 0.16 4.89 -6.44
C ARG A 133 -1.13 4.08 -6.56
N VAL A 134 -1.56 3.46 -5.47
CA VAL A 134 -2.82 2.69 -5.41
C VAL A 134 -4.02 3.60 -5.59
N GLY A 135 -3.99 4.80 -4.97
CA GLY A 135 -5.07 5.78 -5.07
C GLY A 135 -5.32 6.25 -6.50
N ARG A 136 -4.27 6.54 -7.28
CA ARG A 136 -4.38 6.91 -8.70
C ARG A 136 -5.05 5.80 -9.53
N VAL A 137 -4.62 4.55 -9.34
CA VAL A 137 -5.21 3.40 -10.05
C VAL A 137 -6.70 3.27 -9.74
N PHE A 138 -7.08 3.40 -8.47
CA PHE A 138 -8.48 3.39 -8.06
C PHE A 138 -9.27 4.54 -8.70
N ALA A 139 -8.75 5.77 -8.61
CA ALA A 139 -9.42 6.97 -9.11
C ALA A 139 -9.63 6.92 -10.63
N ALA A 140 -8.61 6.50 -11.39
CA ALA A 140 -8.70 6.33 -12.83
C ALA A 140 -9.75 5.27 -13.22
N ARG A 141 -9.71 4.10 -12.55
CA ARG A 141 -10.64 2.99 -12.85
C ARG A 141 -12.10 3.30 -12.54
N HIS A 142 -12.34 4.05 -11.47
CA HIS A 142 -13.70 4.38 -11.01
C HIS A 142 -14.14 5.80 -11.37
N ALA A 143 -13.38 6.49 -12.24
CA ALA A 143 -13.61 7.89 -12.64
C ALA A 143 -13.94 8.81 -11.44
N THR A 144 -13.21 8.65 -10.34
CA THR A 144 -13.48 9.32 -9.07
C THR A 144 -12.52 10.48 -8.85
N ALA A 145 -13.05 11.70 -8.70
CA ALA A 145 -12.26 12.87 -8.30
C ALA A 145 -12.00 12.88 -6.79
N CYS A 146 -10.78 13.22 -6.36
CA CYS A 146 -10.43 13.29 -4.94
C CYS A 146 -9.31 14.30 -4.67
N ALA A 147 -9.68 15.49 -4.19
CA ALA A 147 -8.72 16.58 -3.91
C ALA A 147 -7.61 16.22 -2.90
N SER A 148 -7.85 15.25 -1.99
CA SER A 148 -6.78 14.78 -1.09
C SER A 148 -5.78 13.87 -1.81
N LEU A 149 -6.26 13.03 -2.75
CA LEU A 149 -5.39 12.23 -3.61
C LEU A 149 -4.62 13.12 -4.61
N ASP A 150 -5.27 14.15 -5.16
CA ASP A 150 -4.64 15.09 -6.08
C ASP A 150 -3.46 15.80 -5.42
N ARG A 151 -3.64 16.30 -4.19
CA ARG A 151 -2.56 16.89 -3.38
C ARG A 151 -1.43 15.92 -3.10
N LEU A 152 -1.77 14.68 -2.75
CA LEU A 152 -0.77 13.64 -2.49
C LEU A 152 0.01 13.26 -3.76
N THR A 153 -0.62 13.34 -4.93
CA THR A 153 -0.01 13.02 -6.23
C THR A 153 0.83 14.17 -6.76
N ALA A 154 0.45 15.41 -6.46
CA ALA A 154 1.20 16.61 -6.86
C ALA A 154 2.56 16.72 -6.16
N ASP A 155 2.68 16.13 -4.97
CA ASP A 155 3.92 16.04 -4.20
C ASP A 155 4.16 14.58 -3.82
N PRO A 156 4.69 13.74 -4.73
CA PRO A 156 5.06 12.38 -4.39
C PRO A 156 6.38 12.37 -3.59
N PRO A 157 6.58 11.38 -2.69
CA PRO A 157 7.89 11.22 -2.04
C PRO A 157 8.98 10.99 -3.10
N ALA A 158 10.16 11.57 -2.85
CA ALA A 158 11.29 11.47 -3.78
C ALA A 158 11.76 10.01 -3.91
N PRO A 159 12.07 9.50 -5.12
CA PRO A 159 12.39 8.09 -5.33
C PRO A 159 13.52 7.56 -4.43
N GLU A 160 14.53 8.37 -4.18
CA GLU A 160 15.68 8.07 -3.31
C GLU A 160 15.33 7.89 -1.83
N THR A 161 14.13 8.32 -1.42
CA THR A 161 13.63 8.12 -0.04
C THR A 161 12.86 6.80 0.13
N LEU A 162 12.62 6.09 -0.97
CA LEU A 162 11.88 4.83 -0.97
C LEU A 162 12.85 3.66 -0.97
N PRO A 163 12.56 2.59 -0.23
CA PRO A 163 13.42 1.42 -0.17
C PRO A 163 13.40 0.71 -1.52
N GLY A 164 14.58 0.30 -1.98
CA GLY A 164 14.71 -0.60 -3.12
C GLY A 164 14.34 -2.04 -2.76
N VAL A 165 14.19 -2.89 -3.77
CA VAL A 165 13.97 -4.34 -3.60
C VAL A 165 15.16 -5.07 -2.94
N ASP A 166 16.33 -4.42 -2.90
CA ASP A 166 17.53 -4.93 -2.23
C ASP A 166 17.62 -4.50 -0.76
N GLU A 167 16.78 -3.56 -0.33
CA GLU A 167 16.71 -3.06 1.06
C GLU A 167 15.52 -3.65 1.80
N LEU A 168 14.30 -3.41 1.31
CA LEU A 168 13.06 -3.99 1.82
C LEU A 168 12.32 -4.64 0.64
N PRO A 169 12.57 -5.92 0.36
CA PRO A 169 12.04 -6.63 -0.80
C PRO A 169 10.54 -6.48 -1.03
N LEU A 170 9.71 -6.77 -0.03
CA LEU A 170 8.25 -6.83 -0.24
C LEU A 170 7.67 -5.42 -0.39
N THR A 171 8.16 -4.48 0.41
CA THR A 171 7.76 -3.07 0.42
C THR A 171 8.23 -2.38 -0.86
N GLY A 172 9.51 -2.51 -1.22
CA GLY A 172 10.06 -1.93 -2.44
C GLY A 172 9.36 -2.45 -3.69
N GLU A 173 9.04 -3.74 -3.70
CA GLU A 173 8.32 -4.37 -4.80
C GLU A 173 6.85 -3.97 -4.86
N LEU A 174 6.14 -3.95 -3.74
CA LEU A 174 4.79 -3.37 -3.64
C LEU A 174 4.79 -1.96 -4.25
N LEU A 175 5.72 -1.13 -3.82
CA LEU A 175 5.83 0.23 -4.32
C LEU A 175 6.11 0.25 -5.83
N ALA A 176 7.05 -0.54 -6.33
CA ALA A 176 7.41 -0.58 -7.75
C ALA A 176 6.25 -1.04 -8.64
N LEU A 177 5.58 -2.14 -8.28
CA LEU A 177 4.46 -2.70 -9.06
C LEU A 177 3.29 -1.73 -9.22
N TRP A 178 3.01 -0.94 -8.18
CA TRP A 178 1.94 0.04 -8.21
C TRP A 178 2.36 1.38 -8.83
N ALA A 179 3.65 1.62 -9.06
CA ALA A 179 4.14 2.81 -9.76
C ALA A 179 3.81 2.74 -11.27
N ASP A 180 4.00 1.56 -11.88
CA ASP A 180 3.63 1.26 -13.26
C ASP A 180 2.99 -0.14 -13.36
N PRO A 181 1.68 -0.26 -13.10
CA PRO A 181 0.99 -1.55 -13.19
C PRO A 181 0.94 -2.10 -14.63
N ALA A 182 1.08 -1.24 -15.66
CA ALA A 182 1.04 -1.70 -17.05
C ALA A 182 2.34 -2.43 -17.40
N ALA A 183 3.49 -1.94 -16.94
CA ALA A 183 4.76 -2.66 -17.06
C ALA A 183 4.72 -4.05 -16.40
N THR A 184 4.01 -4.18 -15.27
CA THR A 184 3.86 -5.46 -14.55
C THR A 184 3.21 -6.55 -15.41
N THR A 185 2.28 -6.18 -16.29
CA THR A 185 1.59 -7.14 -17.19
C THR A 185 2.45 -7.59 -18.36
N GLN A 186 3.37 -6.73 -18.80
CA GLN A 186 4.21 -6.97 -19.97
C GLN A 186 5.44 -7.80 -19.62
N ALA A 187 5.92 -7.67 -18.38
CA ALA A 187 6.95 -8.50 -17.81
C ALA A 187 6.52 -8.88 -16.39
N PRO A 188 5.86 -10.03 -16.19
CA PRO A 188 5.53 -10.49 -14.84
C PRO A 188 6.84 -10.63 -14.07
N VAL A 189 7.08 -9.69 -13.15
CA VAL A 189 8.31 -9.62 -12.36
C VAL A 189 8.49 -10.97 -11.68
N VAL A 190 9.57 -11.70 -11.97
CA VAL A 190 10.02 -12.82 -11.14
C VAL A 190 10.49 -12.18 -9.84
N SER A 191 9.54 -12.07 -8.92
CA SER A 191 9.52 -11.16 -7.80
C SER A 191 9.69 -11.94 -6.50
N TRP A 192 10.08 -11.27 -5.42
CA TRP A 192 9.91 -11.86 -4.09
C TRP A 192 8.44 -12.19 -3.84
N LEU A 193 7.55 -11.36 -4.38
CA LEU A 193 6.12 -11.62 -4.46
C LEU A 193 5.69 -12.77 -5.39
N ASN A 194 6.61 -13.55 -5.95
CA ASN A 194 6.29 -14.78 -6.70
C ASN A 194 7.07 -16.01 -6.19
N HIS A 195 7.99 -15.83 -5.23
CA HIS A 195 8.71 -16.93 -4.60
C HIS A 195 8.03 -17.32 -3.29
N CYS A 196 7.63 -18.58 -3.17
CA CYS A 196 7.15 -19.13 -1.90
C CYS A 196 8.32 -19.19 -0.92
N THR A 197 8.39 -18.25 0.02
CA THR A 197 9.32 -18.25 1.14
C THR A 197 8.60 -18.70 2.41
N GLY A 198 9.31 -19.34 3.35
CA GLY A 198 8.73 -19.80 4.62
C GLY A 198 8.55 -18.70 5.67
N GLY A 199 8.74 -17.42 5.30
CA GLY A 199 8.64 -16.25 6.16
C GLY A 199 9.68 -15.17 5.85
N LEU A 200 9.65 -14.03 6.56
CA LEU A 200 10.64 -12.94 6.40
C LEU A 200 12.08 -13.41 6.68
N GLY A 201 12.27 -14.40 7.54
CA GLY A 201 13.59 -14.99 7.82
C GLY A 201 14.24 -15.62 6.59
N ASP A 202 13.46 -16.25 5.72
CA ASP A 202 13.99 -16.83 4.47
C ASP A 202 14.33 -15.74 3.44
N VAL A 203 13.51 -14.69 3.37
CA VAL A 203 13.79 -13.51 2.52
C VAL A 203 15.13 -12.87 2.93
N ARG A 204 15.35 -12.68 4.23
CA ARG A 204 16.61 -12.14 4.76
C ARG A 204 17.82 -12.99 4.37
N ARG A 205 17.72 -14.31 4.49
CA ARG A 205 18.81 -15.24 4.15
C ARG A 205 19.21 -15.13 2.68
N VAL A 206 18.25 -14.98 1.77
CA VAL A 206 18.52 -14.83 0.34
C VAL A 206 19.13 -13.45 0.03
N LEU A 207 18.74 -12.39 0.73
CA LEU A 207 19.42 -11.09 0.63
C LEU A 207 20.89 -11.19 1.06
N GLU A 208 21.15 -11.83 2.20
CA GLU A 208 22.49 -12.03 2.74
C GLU A 208 23.38 -12.81 1.75
N SER A 209 22.86 -13.88 1.12
CA SER A 209 23.61 -14.66 0.13
C SER A 209 23.94 -13.88 -1.14
N ARG A 210 23.09 -12.91 -1.55
CA ARG A 210 23.35 -12.06 -2.73
C ARG A 210 24.39 -10.98 -2.44
N ARG A 211 24.42 -10.46 -1.21
CA ARG A 211 25.41 -9.44 -0.78
C ARG A 211 26.80 -10.03 -0.61
N ASN A 212 26.89 -11.31 -0.24
CA ASN A 212 28.14 -12.04 -0.07
C ASN A 212 28.19 -13.25 -1.02
N PRO A 213 28.37 -13.02 -2.34
CA PRO A 213 28.55 -14.12 -3.28
C PRO A 213 29.87 -14.82 -2.95
N SER A 214 29.78 -16.07 -2.50
CA SER A 214 30.92 -16.98 -2.29
C SER A 214 31.69 -17.24 -3.58
#